data_AF-A0A0B7MYT9-F1
#
_entry.id   AF-A0A0B7MYT9-F1
#
_cell.length_a   1.000
_cell.length_b   1.000
_cell.length_c   1.000
_cell.angle_alpha   90.00
_cell.angle_beta   90.00
_cell.angle_gamma   90.00
#
_symmetry.space_group_name_H-M   'P 1'
#
loop_
_entity.id
_entity.type
_entity.pdbx_description
1 polymer ?
#
loop_
_entity_poly.entity_id
_entity_poly.type
_entity_poly.pdbx_seq_one_letter_code
_entity_poly.pdbx_strand_id
1 'polypeptide(L)'
;MKMYVSIGGTEEDNFEDNSGFIDDENKDEEVESEEEEDEGEEDNSDRLPENSYLKTYFEDLQARLARGKCPAEYERGTFWIEPLNPFFALKNGRPVNTLYQPRVFLWLPHYLLESGLNNKVKNLKCHKCKSSLEIKGFNKDPHARRIVDLSSYFYLMSTRYRCSSKTCPTTLNAHNHEIIEQLPLELQMEFPAILTANFCVSKTVADLLRPCMQNSVGP
;
A
#
# COMPACT_ATOMS: atom_id res chain seq x y z
N MET A 1 66.10 33.39 -13.60
CA MET A 1 66.18 34.86 -13.44
C MET A 1 64.80 35.31 -12.97
N LYS A 2 64.56 35.60 -11.68
CA LYS A 2 64.73 36.93 -11.01
C LYS A 2 63.83 37.99 -11.71
N MET A 3 62.95 38.78 -11.09
CA MET A 3 62.66 39.27 -9.71
C MET A 3 61.20 39.80 -9.72
N TYR A 4 60.37 39.64 -8.67
CA TYR A 4 60.20 40.43 -7.43
C TYR A 4 59.82 41.92 -7.56
N VAL A 5 59.11 42.37 -6.51
CA VAL A 5 58.92 43.74 -5.94
C VAL A 5 57.51 44.31 -6.22
N SER A 6 56.54 44.35 -5.29
CA SER A 6 56.42 44.89 -3.89
C SER A 6 56.36 46.40 -3.77
N ILE A 7 55.24 46.94 -3.26
CA ILE A 7 55.12 48.18 -2.42
C ILE A 7 53.77 48.03 -1.66
N GLY A 8 53.58 48.21 -0.34
CA GLY A 8 54.39 48.75 0.75
C GLY A 8 53.70 49.97 1.42
N GLY A 9 53.41 49.91 2.74
CA GLY A 9 53.18 51.05 3.67
C GLY A 9 51.72 51.26 4.13
N THR A 10 51.29 50.94 5.38
CA THR A 10 51.45 51.59 6.73
C THR A 10 50.61 52.88 6.88
N GLU A 11 49.74 53.07 7.88
CA GLU A 11 49.90 53.32 9.35
C GLU A 11 48.55 52.98 10.07
N GLU A 12 48.45 52.24 11.20
CA GLU A 12 48.67 52.59 12.63
C GLU A 12 47.97 53.89 13.08
N ASP A 13 47.20 54.06 14.16
CA ASP A 13 46.72 53.31 15.33
C ASP A 13 45.58 54.13 15.97
N ASN A 14 44.57 53.52 16.63
CA ASN A 14 44.35 53.75 18.06
C ASN A 14 43.21 52.94 18.70
N PHE A 15 43.49 52.62 19.94
CA PHE A 15 42.90 51.73 20.92
C PHE A 15 41.70 52.35 21.66
N GLU A 16 40.75 51.52 22.10
CA GLU A 16 40.20 51.40 23.48
C GLU A 16 38.83 50.69 23.41
N ASP A 17 38.76 49.38 23.65
CA ASP A 17 38.71 48.71 24.96
C ASP A 17 37.31 48.81 25.61
N ASN A 18 36.53 47.73 25.59
CA ASN A 18 35.91 47.29 26.83
C ASN A 18 35.51 45.80 26.84
N SER A 19 36.08 45.16 27.84
CA SER A 19 35.90 43.85 28.46
C SER A 19 34.51 43.20 28.46
N GLY A 20 34.53 41.87 28.43
CA GLY A 20 33.40 40.99 28.71
C GLY A 20 33.80 39.52 28.60
N PHE A 21 34.70 39.08 29.47
CA PHE A 21 35.21 37.72 29.58
C PHE A 21 34.15 36.80 30.23
N ILE A 22 33.82 35.72 29.51
CA ILE A 22 33.62 34.31 29.92
C ILE A 22 32.75 34.02 31.17
N ASP A 23 31.68 33.22 31.00
CA ASP A 23 31.66 31.88 31.61
C ASP A 23 30.65 30.95 30.94
N ASP A 24 31.21 29.83 30.48
CA ASP A 24 30.62 28.65 29.89
C ASP A 24 30.23 27.71 31.04
N GLU A 25 28.95 27.67 31.38
CA GLU A 25 28.40 26.62 32.25
C GLU A 25 27.37 25.81 31.48
N ASN A 26 27.82 24.63 31.06
CA ASN A 26 27.01 23.45 30.79
C ASN A 26 25.87 23.32 31.80
N LYS A 27 24.64 23.35 31.29
CA LYS A 27 23.51 22.69 31.93
C LYS A 27 22.87 21.74 30.93
N ASP A 28 23.24 20.47 31.09
CA ASP A 28 22.49 19.33 30.62
C ASP A 28 21.09 19.40 31.24
N GLU A 29 20.11 19.88 30.47
CA GLU A 29 18.70 19.61 30.75
C GLU A 29 18.30 18.38 29.93
N GLU A 30 18.27 17.24 30.62
CA GLU A 30 17.66 16.01 30.16
C GLU A 30 16.18 16.29 29.84
N VAL A 31 15.88 16.43 28.56
CA VAL A 31 14.50 16.45 28.08
C VAL A 31 14.01 15.01 28.13
N GLU A 32 13.34 14.63 29.21
CA GLU A 32 12.50 13.44 29.26
C GLU A 32 11.41 13.63 28.19
N SER A 33 11.64 13.03 27.02
CA SER A 33 10.59 12.84 26.02
C SER A 33 9.64 11.78 26.58
N GLU A 34 8.59 12.23 27.24
CA GLU A 34 7.39 11.41 27.44
C GLU A 34 6.83 11.12 26.04
N GLU A 35 7.25 9.99 25.46
CA GLU A 35 6.59 9.36 24.34
C GLU A 35 5.20 8.92 24.84
N GLU A 36 4.26 9.86 24.86
CA GLU A 36 2.84 9.52 24.86
C GLU A 36 2.58 8.78 23.54
N GLU A 37 2.67 7.45 23.60
CA GLU A 37 2.01 6.57 22.64
C GLU A 37 0.51 6.84 22.78
N ASP A 38 0.04 7.90 22.12
CA ASP A 38 -1.35 8.08 21.77
C ASP A 38 -1.70 6.89 20.89
N GLU A 39 -2.20 5.82 21.52
CA GLU A 39 -2.99 4.76 20.89
C GLU A 39 -4.28 5.40 20.35
N GLY A 40 -4.14 6.32 19.40
CA GLY A 40 -5.21 6.76 18.56
C GLY A 40 -5.74 5.50 17.89
N GLU A 41 -6.95 5.10 18.25
CA GLU A 41 -7.72 4.13 17.51
C GLU A 41 -7.83 4.67 16.08
N GLU A 42 -6.86 4.33 15.22
CA GLU A 42 -6.86 4.75 13.82
C GLU A 42 -8.16 4.20 13.20
N ASP A 43 -9.09 5.11 12.90
CA ASP A 43 -10.35 4.81 12.26
C ASP A 43 -10.08 4.21 10.87
N ASN A 44 -9.90 2.90 10.85
CA ASN A 44 -9.60 2.17 9.64
C ASN A 44 -10.88 2.12 8.81
N SER A 45 -11.02 3.07 7.89
CA SER A 45 -12.19 3.23 7.01
C SER A 45 -12.54 2.00 6.16
N ASP A 46 -11.68 0.96 6.15
CA ASP A 46 -11.93 -0.33 5.54
C ASP A 46 -12.68 -1.33 6.45
N ARG A 47 -12.82 -1.05 7.77
CA ARG A 47 -13.54 -1.92 8.71
C ARG A 47 -15.03 -1.89 8.42
N LEU A 48 -15.58 -3.05 8.10
CA LEU A 48 -17.01 -3.22 7.86
C LEU A 48 -17.74 -3.44 9.18
N PRO A 49 -18.97 -2.90 9.35
CA PRO A 49 -19.78 -3.17 10.53
C PRO A 49 -19.95 -4.67 10.78
N GLU A 50 -19.89 -5.07 12.04
CA GLU A 50 -20.17 -6.44 12.45
C GLU A 50 -21.57 -6.86 11.98
N ASN A 51 -21.69 -8.08 11.46
CA ASN A 51 -22.91 -8.65 10.88
C ASN A 51 -23.46 -7.94 9.62
N SER A 52 -22.65 -7.16 8.91
CA SER A 52 -23.05 -6.62 7.60
C SER A 52 -23.10 -7.69 6.52
N TYR A 53 -24.03 -7.55 5.56
CA TYR A 53 -24.10 -8.41 4.36
C TYR A 53 -22.77 -8.48 3.60
N LEU A 54 -22.03 -7.37 3.55
CA LEU A 54 -20.73 -7.30 2.89
C LEU A 54 -19.69 -8.20 3.55
N LYS A 55 -19.68 -8.29 4.89
CA LYS A 55 -18.77 -9.19 5.63
C LYS A 55 -19.03 -10.64 5.24
N THR A 56 -20.27 -11.11 5.36
CA THR A 56 -20.66 -12.48 4.96
C THR A 56 -20.35 -12.74 3.48
N TYR A 57 -20.63 -11.77 2.60
CA TYR A 57 -20.30 -11.89 1.18
C TYR A 57 -18.79 -12.09 0.94
N PHE A 58 -17.94 -11.32 1.61
CA PHE A 58 -16.49 -11.45 1.44
C PHE A 58 -15.95 -12.74 2.07
N GLU A 59 -16.50 -13.19 3.21
CA GLU A 59 -16.16 -14.47 3.82
C GLU A 59 -16.50 -15.64 2.89
N ASP A 60 -17.71 -15.65 2.31
CA ASP A 60 -18.15 -16.65 1.33
C ASP A 60 -17.27 -16.64 0.08
N LEU A 61 -16.90 -15.44 -0.38
CA LEU A 61 -16.01 -15.25 -1.53
C LEU A 61 -14.60 -15.80 -1.24
N GLN A 62 -14.02 -15.48 -0.09
CA GLN A 62 -12.73 -16.03 0.34
C GLN A 62 -12.78 -17.55 0.48
N ALA A 63 -13.85 -18.10 1.07
CA ALA A 63 -14.06 -19.54 1.19
C ALA A 63 -14.15 -20.21 -0.19
N ARG A 64 -14.83 -19.57 -1.15
CA ARG A 64 -14.88 -20.05 -2.55
C ARG A 64 -13.49 -20.11 -3.17
N LEU A 65 -12.70 -19.06 -3.02
CA LEU A 65 -11.36 -18.93 -3.62
C LEU A 65 -10.31 -19.82 -2.94
N ALA A 66 -10.48 -20.12 -1.64
CA ALA A 66 -9.58 -20.97 -0.88
C ALA A 66 -9.62 -22.46 -1.26
N ARG A 67 -10.65 -22.90 -2.00
CA ARG A 67 -10.81 -24.31 -2.44
C ARG A 67 -9.79 -24.76 -3.51
N GLY A 68 -8.77 -23.95 -3.81
CA GLY A 68 -7.54 -24.39 -4.48
C GLY A 68 -7.61 -24.53 -5.99
N LYS A 69 -8.57 -23.85 -6.64
CA LYS A 69 -8.65 -23.77 -8.10
C LYS A 69 -8.40 -22.34 -8.56
N CYS A 70 -7.92 -22.21 -9.79
CA CYS A 70 -7.88 -20.92 -10.48
C CYS A 70 -9.29 -20.28 -10.41
N PRO A 71 -9.41 -18.98 -10.09
CA PRO A 71 -10.68 -18.28 -10.13
C PRO A 71 -11.31 -18.37 -11.53
N ALA A 72 -12.61 -18.67 -11.61
CA ALA A 72 -13.34 -18.73 -12.89
C ALA A 72 -13.33 -17.38 -13.62
N GLU A 73 -13.12 -16.29 -12.89
CA GLU A 73 -12.91 -14.95 -13.42
C GLU A 73 -11.67 -14.89 -14.32
N TYR A 74 -10.57 -15.51 -13.91
CA TYR A 74 -9.33 -15.56 -14.70
C TYR A 74 -9.48 -16.44 -15.93
N GLU A 75 -10.20 -17.56 -15.83
CA GLU A 75 -10.55 -18.40 -16.99
C GLU A 75 -11.40 -17.65 -18.02
N ARG A 76 -12.22 -16.68 -17.58
CA ARG A 76 -12.98 -15.77 -18.43
C ARG A 76 -12.16 -14.58 -18.96
N GLY A 77 -10.89 -14.47 -18.60
CA GLY A 77 -10.03 -13.36 -19.01
C GLY A 77 -10.35 -12.04 -18.31
N THR A 78 -10.79 -12.07 -17.05
CA THR A 78 -11.06 -10.84 -16.28
C THR A 78 -10.59 -10.95 -14.83
N PHE A 79 -10.17 -9.83 -14.25
CA PHE A 79 -9.87 -9.72 -12.82
C PHE A 79 -11.10 -9.36 -11.97
N TRP A 80 -12.24 -9.10 -12.61
CA TRP A 80 -13.37 -8.46 -11.97
C TRP A 80 -14.52 -9.44 -11.71
N ILE A 81 -15.07 -9.34 -10.50
CA ILE A 81 -16.42 -9.79 -10.19
C ILE A 81 -17.32 -8.58 -10.33
N GLU A 82 -18.13 -8.59 -11.38
CA GLU A 82 -19.12 -7.55 -11.64
C GLU A 82 -20.47 -7.93 -11.02
N PRO A 83 -21.15 -7.00 -10.34
CA PRO A 83 -22.51 -7.23 -9.88
C PRO A 83 -23.47 -7.37 -11.07
N LEU A 84 -24.54 -8.14 -10.87
CA LEU A 84 -25.62 -8.20 -11.84
C LEU A 84 -26.33 -6.85 -11.90
N ASN A 85 -26.70 -6.39 -13.10
CA ASN A 85 -27.56 -5.22 -13.23
C ASN A 85 -28.88 -5.48 -12.47
N PRO A 86 -29.38 -4.52 -11.68
CA PRO A 86 -30.55 -4.70 -10.83
C PRO A 86 -31.78 -5.27 -11.54
N PHE A 87 -32.02 -4.85 -12.79
CA PHE A 87 -33.14 -5.36 -13.58
C PHE A 87 -33.05 -6.88 -13.78
N PHE A 88 -31.88 -7.40 -14.16
CA PHE A 88 -31.70 -8.84 -14.38
C PHE A 88 -31.66 -9.63 -13.07
N ALA A 89 -31.12 -9.06 -11.99
CA ALA A 89 -31.15 -9.68 -10.67
C ALA A 89 -32.60 -9.90 -10.21
N LEU A 90 -33.43 -8.86 -10.27
CA LEU A 90 -34.84 -8.91 -9.88
C LEU A 90 -35.68 -9.79 -10.81
N LYS A 91 -35.49 -9.67 -12.13
CA LYS A 91 -36.20 -10.49 -13.13
C LYS A 91 -35.98 -11.99 -12.92
N ASN A 92 -34.79 -12.38 -12.46
CA ASN A 92 -34.44 -13.78 -12.20
C ASN A 92 -34.75 -14.23 -10.75
N GLY A 93 -35.49 -13.43 -9.98
CA GLY A 93 -35.91 -13.78 -8.61
C GLY A 93 -34.74 -13.88 -7.62
N ARG A 94 -33.63 -13.18 -7.85
CA ARG A 94 -32.53 -13.14 -6.88
C ARG A 94 -32.96 -12.39 -5.61
N PRO A 95 -32.44 -12.76 -4.43
CA PRO A 95 -32.70 -12.02 -3.19
C PRO A 95 -32.29 -10.55 -3.31
N VAL A 96 -33.04 -9.65 -2.70
CA VAL A 96 -32.79 -8.19 -2.75
C VAL A 96 -31.37 -7.83 -2.30
N ASN A 97 -30.79 -8.58 -1.35
CA ASN A 97 -29.43 -8.37 -0.87
C ASN A 97 -28.38 -8.46 -2.00
N THR A 98 -28.66 -9.21 -3.08
CA THR A 98 -27.77 -9.31 -4.23
C THR A 98 -27.60 -7.99 -4.99
N LEU A 99 -28.53 -7.05 -4.84
CA LEU A 99 -28.45 -5.71 -5.44
C LEU A 99 -27.34 -4.86 -4.81
N TYR A 100 -26.91 -5.20 -3.59
CA TYR A 100 -25.83 -4.53 -2.88
C TYR A 100 -24.49 -5.25 -3.05
N GLN A 101 -24.40 -6.21 -3.97
CA GLN A 101 -23.11 -6.84 -4.26
C GLN A 101 -22.14 -5.80 -4.82
N PRO A 102 -20.96 -5.65 -4.21
CA PRO A 102 -20.01 -4.70 -4.71
C PRO A 102 -19.24 -5.28 -5.89
N ARG A 103 -18.68 -4.39 -6.69
CA ARG A 103 -17.64 -4.73 -7.66
C ARG A 103 -16.36 -5.11 -6.93
N VAL A 104 -15.76 -6.24 -7.28
CA VAL A 104 -14.54 -6.75 -6.62
C VAL A 104 -13.45 -7.00 -7.65
N PHE A 105 -12.26 -6.44 -7.39
CA PHE A 105 -11.03 -6.75 -8.10
C PHE A 105 -10.29 -7.89 -7.39
N LEU A 106 -10.13 -9.02 -8.08
CA LEU A 106 -9.40 -10.19 -7.59
C LEU A 106 -7.92 -10.08 -7.95
N TRP A 107 -7.07 -9.98 -6.93
CA TRP A 107 -5.63 -9.91 -7.09
C TRP A 107 -4.92 -11.13 -6.50
N LEU A 108 -4.81 -12.18 -7.32
CA LEU A 108 -4.29 -13.50 -6.98
C LEU A 108 -3.21 -13.90 -8.01
N PRO A 109 -2.10 -13.13 -8.11
CA PRO A 109 -1.16 -13.26 -9.20
C PRO A 109 -0.50 -14.65 -9.28
N HIS A 110 -0.44 -15.40 -8.18
CA HIS A 110 0.12 -16.75 -8.15
C HIS A 110 -0.60 -17.76 -9.06
N TYR A 111 -1.87 -17.53 -9.44
CA TYR A 111 -2.57 -18.36 -10.43
C TYR A 111 -2.20 -18.03 -11.89
N LEU A 112 -1.66 -16.83 -12.12
CA LEU A 112 -1.33 -16.31 -13.45
C LEU A 112 0.15 -16.48 -13.78
N LEU A 113 0.97 -16.84 -12.79
CA LEU A 113 2.36 -17.19 -13.00
C LEU A 113 2.44 -18.67 -13.42
N GLU A 114 3.12 -18.96 -14.52
CA GLU A 114 3.22 -20.27 -15.24
C GLU A 114 3.67 -21.48 -14.39
N SER A 115 3.90 -21.34 -13.08
CA SER A 115 4.52 -22.33 -12.20
C SER A 115 3.69 -22.75 -10.99
N GLY A 116 2.37 -22.48 -10.98
CA GLY A 116 1.48 -22.61 -9.81
C GLY A 116 1.02 -24.01 -9.37
N LEU A 117 1.66 -25.12 -9.79
CA LEU A 117 1.12 -26.47 -9.50
C LEU A 117 1.36 -27.01 -8.07
N ASN A 118 2.26 -26.42 -7.26
CA ASN A 118 2.72 -27.05 -6.00
C ASN A 118 2.75 -26.12 -4.77
N ASN A 119 1.78 -25.21 -4.59
CA ASN A 119 1.67 -24.28 -3.44
C ASN A 119 2.88 -23.35 -3.19
N LYS A 120 3.93 -23.42 -4.01
CA LYS A 120 5.07 -22.52 -4.03
C LYS A 120 4.91 -21.54 -5.17
N VAL A 121 4.98 -20.25 -4.85
CA VAL A 121 5.04 -19.22 -5.89
C VAL A 121 6.49 -19.13 -6.35
N LYS A 122 6.88 -19.99 -7.31
CA LYS A 122 8.30 -20.20 -7.67
C LYS A 122 9.03 -18.91 -8.04
N ASN A 123 8.30 -17.92 -8.56
CA ASN A 123 8.86 -16.68 -9.10
C ASN A 123 8.83 -15.52 -8.10
N LEU A 124 8.16 -15.65 -6.95
CA LEU A 124 8.13 -14.59 -5.95
C LEU A 124 9.10 -14.88 -4.80
N LYS A 125 9.90 -13.87 -4.46
CA LYS A 125 10.92 -13.90 -3.42
C LYS A 125 10.60 -12.90 -2.31
N CYS A 126 10.97 -13.26 -1.10
CA CYS A 126 10.92 -12.36 0.05
C CYS A 126 11.89 -11.20 -0.16
N HIS A 127 11.42 -9.95 -0.02
CA HIS A 127 12.29 -8.77 -0.21
C HIS A 127 13.46 -8.73 0.79
N LYS A 128 13.28 -9.25 2.03
CA LYS A 128 14.29 -9.26 3.11
C LYS A 128 15.36 -10.33 2.94
N CYS A 129 15.00 -11.61 2.81
CA CYS A 129 15.94 -12.73 2.82
C CYS A 129 16.06 -13.49 1.48
N LYS A 130 15.36 -13.03 0.44
CA LYS A 130 15.34 -13.61 -0.92
C LYS A 130 14.89 -15.07 -1.02
N SER A 131 14.41 -15.66 0.08
CA SER A 131 13.78 -16.99 0.08
C SER A 131 12.44 -16.99 -0.66
N SER A 132 11.97 -18.17 -1.06
CA SER A 132 10.68 -18.32 -1.74
C SER A 132 9.50 -17.94 -0.84
N LEU A 133 8.37 -17.62 -1.47
CA LEU A 133 7.12 -17.32 -0.79
C LEU A 133 6.10 -18.46 -0.92
N GLU A 134 5.33 -18.64 0.15
CA GLU A 134 4.23 -19.60 0.26
C GLU A 134 2.91 -18.86 0.49
N ILE A 135 1.81 -19.42 -0.03
CA ILE A 135 0.48 -18.85 0.15
C ILE A 135 0.07 -18.99 1.62
N LYS A 136 -0.23 -17.87 2.27
CA LYS A 136 -0.72 -17.83 3.66
C LYS A 136 -2.25 -17.85 3.74
N GLY A 137 -2.93 -17.34 2.70
CA GLY A 137 -4.39 -17.21 2.65
C GLY A 137 -4.83 -15.77 2.41
N PHE A 138 -6.01 -15.38 2.89
CA PHE A 138 -6.56 -14.03 2.74
C PHE A 138 -6.42 -13.19 4.02
N ASN A 139 -6.58 -11.87 3.91
CA ASN A 139 -6.77 -11.01 5.08
C ASN A 139 -8.15 -11.26 5.70
N LYS A 140 -8.22 -11.13 7.03
CA LYS A 140 -9.48 -11.26 7.79
C LYS A 140 -9.99 -9.89 8.24
N ASP A 141 -9.09 -8.94 8.46
CA ASP A 141 -9.43 -7.56 8.80
C ASP A 141 -8.50 -6.60 8.06
N PRO A 142 -9.00 -5.84 7.07
CA PRO A 142 -10.28 -6.05 6.38
C PRO A 142 -10.23 -7.28 5.46
N HIS A 143 -11.39 -7.89 5.16
CA HIS A 143 -11.48 -9.00 4.19
C HIS A 143 -11.16 -8.57 2.75
N ALA A 144 -11.52 -7.34 2.41
CA ALA A 144 -11.20 -6.68 1.15
C ALA A 144 -11.07 -5.18 1.42
N ARG A 145 -10.11 -4.50 0.79
CA ARG A 145 -9.88 -3.06 0.98
C ARG A 145 -10.77 -2.25 0.05
N ARG A 146 -11.37 -1.17 0.52
CA ARG A 146 -12.22 -0.31 -0.31
C ARG A 146 -11.34 0.68 -1.07
N ILE A 147 -11.49 0.70 -2.40
CA ILE A 147 -10.76 1.59 -3.29
C ILE A 147 -11.73 2.64 -3.82
N VAL A 148 -11.43 3.92 -3.57
CA VAL A 148 -12.21 5.04 -4.12
C VAL A 148 -11.87 5.22 -5.60
N ASP A 149 -12.90 5.38 -6.43
CA ASP A 149 -12.78 5.60 -7.86
C ASP A 149 -13.62 6.83 -8.30
N LEU A 150 -13.54 7.23 -9.57
CA LEU A 150 -14.15 8.48 -10.05
C LEU A 150 -15.67 8.55 -9.85
N SER A 151 -16.38 7.46 -10.14
CA SER A 151 -17.85 7.42 -10.12
C SER A 151 -18.43 6.55 -9.02
N SER A 152 -17.58 5.77 -8.33
CA SER A 152 -17.99 4.80 -7.33
C SER A 152 -16.79 4.33 -6.49
N TYR A 153 -16.87 3.13 -5.97
CA TYR A 153 -15.78 2.43 -5.31
C TYR A 153 -15.81 0.96 -5.71
N PHE A 154 -14.69 0.27 -5.56
CA PHE A 154 -14.61 -1.18 -5.70
C PHE A 154 -13.80 -1.75 -4.55
N TYR A 155 -13.85 -3.07 -4.37
CA TYR A 155 -13.07 -3.74 -3.34
C TYR A 155 -11.91 -4.51 -3.93
N LEU A 156 -10.72 -4.35 -3.34
CA LEU A 156 -9.55 -5.16 -3.63
C LEU A 156 -9.54 -6.38 -2.72
N MET A 157 -9.66 -7.56 -3.30
CA MET A 157 -9.45 -8.83 -2.60
C MET A 157 -8.12 -9.44 -3.06
N SER A 158 -7.23 -9.70 -2.12
CA SER A 158 -5.89 -10.21 -2.43
C SER A 158 -5.43 -11.25 -1.43
N THR A 159 -4.54 -12.13 -1.88
CA THR A 159 -3.88 -13.10 -1.00
C THR A 159 -2.68 -12.52 -0.27
N ARG A 160 -2.32 -13.18 0.82
CA ARG A 160 -1.12 -12.96 1.59
C ARG A 160 -0.12 -14.08 1.33
N TYR A 161 1.14 -13.72 1.37
CA TYR A 161 2.26 -14.62 1.29
C TYR A 161 3.04 -14.61 2.59
N ARG A 162 3.58 -15.76 2.99
CA ARG A 162 4.58 -15.87 4.05
C ARG A 162 5.91 -16.27 3.45
N CYS A 163 7.00 -15.79 4.04
CA CYS A 163 8.32 -16.30 3.72
C CYS A 163 8.41 -17.78 4.12
N SER A 164 9.01 -18.61 3.26
CA SER A 164 9.26 -20.03 3.54
C SER A 164 10.44 -20.26 4.49
N SER A 165 11.30 -19.26 4.69
CA SER A 165 12.44 -19.38 5.59
C SER A 165 11.99 -19.40 7.05
N LYS A 166 12.46 -20.39 7.82
CA LYS A 166 12.14 -20.54 9.25
C LYS A 166 12.65 -19.37 10.11
N THR A 167 13.68 -18.68 9.66
CA THR A 167 14.30 -17.55 10.38
C THR A 167 13.72 -16.19 9.98
N CYS A 168 12.80 -16.16 9.00
CA CYS A 168 12.23 -14.91 8.47
C CYS A 168 10.72 -14.88 8.69
N PRO A 169 10.21 -14.09 9.66
CA PRO A 169 8.77 -14.02 9.96
C PRO A 169 7.97 -13.16 8.97
N THR A 170 8.59 -12.68 7.89
CA THR A 170 7.99 -11.72 6.95
C THR A 170 6.73 -12.28 6.29
N THR A 171 5.66 -11.49 6.34
CA THR A 171 4.41 -11.68 5.60
C THR A 171 4.22 -10.49 4.67
N LEU A 172 3.76 -10.72 3.44
CA LEU A 172 3.51 -9.69 2.44
C LEU A 172 2.12 -9.88 1.86
N ASN A 173 1.42 -8.80 1.49
CA ASN A 173 0.21 -8.94 0.67
C ASN A 173 0.59 -9.01 -0.80
N ALA A 174 -0.25 -9.62 -1.64
CA ALA A 174 -0.01 -9.67 -3.07
C ALA A 174 -0.04 -8.29 -3.74
N HIS A 175 -0.67 -7.30 -3.09
CA HIS A 175 -0.72 -5.92 -3.53
C HIS A 175 0.40 -5.04 -2.97
N ASN A 176 1.32 -5.60 -2.17
CA ASN A 176 2.49 -4.86 -1.73
C ASN A 176 3.39 -4.54 -2.94
N HIS A 177 4.01 -3.36 -2.94
CA HIS A 177 4.88 -2.90 -4.02
C HIS A 177 5.98 -3.90 -4.36
N GLU A 178 6.64 -4.46 -3.33
CA GLU A 178 7.74 -5.41 -3.50
C GLU A 178 7.31 -6.72 -4.17
N ILE A 179 6.02 -7.06 -4.13
CA ILE A 179 5.47 -8.22 -4.84
C ILE A 179 5.12 -7.83 -6.26
N ILE A 180 4.46 -6.69 -6.47
CA ILE A 180 4.03 -6.23 -7.79
C ILE A 180 5.24 -6.07 -8.72
N GLU A 181 6.34 -5.48 -8.25
CA GLU A 181 7.56 -5.29 -9.05
C GLU A 181 8.19 -6.60 -9.55
N GLN A 182 7.90 -7.73 -8.92
CA GLN A 182 8.40 -9.05 -9.32
C GLN A 182 7.52 -9.74 -10.37
N LEU A 183 6.35 -9.18 -10.69
CA LEU A 183 5.42 -9.74 -11.67
C LEU A 183 5.85 -9.39 -13.11
N PRO A 184 5.43 -10.15 -14.13
CA PRO A 184 5.55 -9.72 -15.52
C PRO A 184 4.90 -8.35 -15.75
N LEU A 185 5.47 -7.54 -16.64
CA LEU A 185 5.05 -6.16 -16.88
C LEU A 185 3.56 -6.09 -17.23
N GLU A 186 3.08 -7.03 -18.05
CA GLU A 186 1.68 -7.12 -18.47
C GLU A 186 0.75 -7.22 -17.26
N LEU A 187 1.14 -7.99 -16.25
CA LEU A 187 0.36 -8.14 -15.02
C LEU A 187 0.49 -6.91 -14.12
N GLN A 188 1.67 -6.30 -14.02
CA GLN A 188 1.85 -5.06 -13.25
C GLN A 188 0.93 -3.93 -13.72
N MET A 189 0.75 -3.82 -15.05
CA MET A 189 -0.10 -2.80 -15.66
C MET A 189 -1.58 -2.97 -15.29
N GLU A 190 -2.05 -4.20 -15.08
CA GLU A 190 -3.44 -4.51 -14.73
C GLU A 190 -3.80 -4.14 -13.27
N PHE A 191 -2.82 -3.92 -12.39
CA PHE A 191 -3.11 -3.55 -11.01
C PHE A 191 -3.73 -2.14 -10.95
N PRO A 192 -4.97 -1.96 -10.42
CA PRO A 192 -5.76 -0.76 -10.69
C PRO A 192 -5.63 0.34 -9.62
N ALA A 193 -4.88 0.11 -8.54
CA ALA A 193 -4.95 0.94 -7.33
C ALA A 193 -3.59 1.45 -6.86
N ILE A 194 -3.62 2.55 -6.11
CA ILE A 194 -2.52 3.05 -5.29
C ILE A 194 -2.99 2.96 -3.84
N LEU A 195 -2.19 2.29 -3.00
CA LEU A 195 -2.53 2.00 -1.62
C LEU A 195 -1.51 2.63 -0.68
N THR A 196 -2.01 3.34 0.32
CA THR A 196 -1.23 3.80 1.48
C THR A 196 -1.67 3.02 2.72
N ALA A 197 -1.11 3.35 3.88
CA ALA A 197 -1.51 2.75 5.15
C ALA A 197 -3.02 2.87 5.37
N ASN A 198 -3.55 4.09 5.23
CA ASN A 198 -4.91 4.43 5.65
C ASN A 198 -5.86 4.77 4.50
N PHE A 199 -5.35 4.85 3.26
CA PHE A 199 -6.15 5.27 2.12
C PHE A 199 -5.87 4.45 0.87
N CYS A 200 -6.89 4.28 0.03
CA CYS A 200 -6.75 3.59 -1.24
C CYS A 200 -7.56 4.29 -2.34
N VAL A 201 -6.90 4.58 -3.46
CA VAL A 201 -7.51 5.19 -4.65
C VAL A 201 -7.22 4.37 -5.88
N SER A 202 -8.09 4.47 -6.88
CA SER A 202 -7.78 3.97 -8.20
C SER A 202 -6.63 4.78 -8.82
N LYS A 203 -5.85 4.15 -9.70
CA LYS A 203 -4.84 4.84 -10.52
C LYS A 203 -5.48 5.96 -11.33
N THR A 204 -6.70 5.77 -11.82
CA THR A 204 -7.47 6.78 -12.56
C THR A 204 -7.72 8.04 -11.73
N VAL A 205 -8.15 7.91 -10.47
CA VAL A 205 -8.30 9.05 -9.55
C VAL A 205 -6.95 9.72 -9.30
N ALA A 206 -5.91 8.94 -9.03
CA ALA A 206 -4.57 9.49 -8.78
C ALA A 206 -4.01 10.25 -10.00
N ASP A 207 -4.24 9.73 -11.20
CA ASP A 207 -3.81 10.35 -12.45
C ASP A 207 -4.57 11.65 -12.74
N LEU A 208 -5.84 11.73 -12.32
CA LEU A 208 -6.61 12.98 -12.36
C LEU A 208 -6.11 14.01 -11.34
N LEU A 209 -5.80 13.57 -10.12
CA LEU A 209 -5.38 14.46 -9.03
C LEU A 209 -3.96 15.01 -9.23
N ARG A 210 -3.05 14.24 -9.84
CA ARG A 210 -1.65 14.65 -10.04
C ARG A 210 -1.50 16.01 -10.72
N PRO A 211 -2.12 16.30 -11.89
CA PRO A 211 -2.03 17.62 -12.51
C PRO A 211 -2.74 18.71 -11.69
N CYS A 212 -3.83 18.41 -10.97
CA CYS A 212 -4.47 19.38 -10.09
C CYS A 212 -3.50 19.84 -9.00
N MET A 213 -2.83 18.89 -8.33
CA MET A 213 -1.83 19.19 -7.31
C MET A 213 -0.61 19.94 -7.87
N GLN A 214 -0.12 19.56 -9.05
CA GLN A 214 1.01 20.23 -9.71
C GLN A 214 0.71 21.69 -10.08
N ASN A 215 -0.56 22.02 -10.32
CA ASN A 215 -1.01 23.36 -10.68
C ASN A 215 -1.66 24.11 -9.50
N SER A 216 -1.53 23.59 -8.27
CA SER A 216 -2.15 24.18 -7.08
C SER A 216 -3.67 24.38 -7.21
N VAL A 217 -4.34 23.52 -7.99
CA VAL A 217 -5.80 23.48 -8.10
C VAL A 217 -6.29 22.51 -7.03
N GLY A 218 -6.89 23.06 -5.98
CA GLY A 218 -7.58 22.28 -4.96
C GLY A 218 -8.87 21.63 -5.49
N PRO A 219 -9.39 20.62 -4.79
CA PRO A 219 -10.72 20.06 -5.06
C PRO A 219 -11.84 21.08 -4.86
#